data_AF-X1HZG6-F1
#
_entry.id   AF-X1HZG6-F1
#
_cell.length_a   1.000
_cell.length_b   1.000
_cell.length_c   1.000
_cell.angle_alpha   90.00
_cell.angle_beta   90.00
_cell.angle_gamma   90.00
#
_symmetry.space_group_name_H-M   'P 1'
#
loop_
_entity.id
_entity.type
_entity.pdbx_description
1 polymer ?
#
loop_
_entity_poly.entity_id
_entity_poly.type
_entity_poly.pdbx_seq_one_letter_code
_entity_poly.pdbx_strand_id
1 'polypeptide(L)'
;SEKTIHTYPFCWRCDAPVLYYAKRAWYIKTTAVKDKLISGNEDINWYPNHIKYGRFGDWLESNVDWAFSRERYWGTPLNIWHCSSCDNYECVGSIGELKAKPNLSGLDVLLDLHRPYVDKVTFSCPKCGGELQRVPEVVDCWLDSGAMPIAQWHYPFENKDQFEQNFPADFICEAIDQTRGWFYSLHAISILLFERPCFRNVICLGHVVDAHGEKMSKTKGNVIDPGAVINEYGADALRWYLLTCAPAENIHRFSIRMLTETIRKVLLTLW
;
A
#
# COMPACT_ATOMS: atom_id res chain seq x y z
N SER A 1 -41.66 -1.11 -12.34
CA SER A 1 -40.42 -0.83 -11.60
C SER A 1 -39.67 0.28 -12.30
N GLU A 2 -39.40 1.38 -11.62
CA GLU A 2 -38.53 2.43 -12.15
C GLU A 2 -37.07 1.98 -12.08
N LYS A 3 -36.26 2.34 -13.08
CA LYS A 3 -34.82 2.04 -13.13
C LYS A 3 -34.06 3.34 -12.92
N THR A 4 -33.09 3.31 -12.01
CA THR A 4 -32.18 4.43 -11.74
C THR A 4 -30.78 4.08 -12.18
N ILE A 5 -30.11 5.00 -12.88
CA ILE A 5 -28.72 4.87 -13.31
C ILE A 5 -27.87 5.77 -12.41
N HIS A 6 -26.91 5.19 -11.69
CA HIS A 6 -26.02 5.92 -10.79
C HIS A 6 -24.66 5.23 -10.63
N THR A 7 -23.69 5.92 -10.04
CA THR A 7 -22.39 5.33 -9.67
C THR A 7 -22.54 4.49 -8.41
N TYR A 8 -21.96 3.30 -8.42
CA TYR A 8 -21.96 2.37 -7.29
C TYR A 8 -20.54 1.87 -7.01
N PRO A 9 -20.15 1.63 -5.76
CA PRO A 9 -18.83 1.08 -5.44
C PRO A 9 -18.75 -0.42 -5.78
N PHE A 10 -17.59 -0.83 -6.30
CA PHE A 10 -17.28 -2.21 -6.64
C PHE A 10 -15.95 -2.63 -6.01
N CYS A 11 -15.79 -3.93 -5.76
CA CYS A 11 -14.55 -4.50 -5.26
C CYS A 11 -13.43 -4.30 -6.29
N TRP A 12 -12.37 -3.60 -5.91
CA TRP A 12 -11.22 -3.29 -6.78
C TRP A 12 -10.42 -4.52 -7.27
N ARG A 13 -10.73 -5.73 -6.78
CA ARG A 13 -10.08 -6.98 -7.18
C ARG A 13 -10.94 -7.87 -8.07
N CYS A 14 -12.25 -7.95 -7.83
CA CYS A 14 -13.13 -8.89 -8.51
C CYS A 14 -14.35 -8.26 -9.16
N ASP A 15 -14.48 -6.93 -9.10
CA ASP A 15 -15.56 -6.16 -9.71
C ASP A 15 -16.97 -6.52 -9.21
N ALA A 16 -17.09 -7.23 -8.07
CA ALA A 16 -18.37 -7.48 -7.43
C ALA A 16 -18.90 -6.20 -6.75
N PRO A 17 -20.22 -5.91 -6.84
CA PRO A 17 -20.82 -4.75 -6.16
C PRO A 17 -20.68 -4.90 -4.64
N VAL A 18 -20.22 -3.85 -3.95
CA VAL A 18 -20.01 -3.91 -2.50
C VAL A 18 -21.24 -3.45 -1.73
N LEU A 19 -21.50 -4.10 -0.59
CA LEU A 19 -22.59 -3.74 0.33
C LEU A 19 -22.01 -3.16 1.62
N TYR A 20 -22.54 -2.03 2.07
CA TYR A 20 -22.27 -1.53 3.42
C TYR A 20 -22.92 -2.47 4.44
N TYR A 21 -22.10 -3.06 5.31
CA TYR A 21 -22.54 -4.08 6.25
C TYR A 21 -21.94 -3.84 7.63
N ALA A 22 -22.77 -3.91 8.67
CA ALA A 22 -22.32 -3.80 10.06
C ALA A 22 -21.64 -5.10 10.47
N LYS A 23 -20.33 -5.03 10.74
CA LYS A 23 -19.54 -6.17 11.22
C LYS A 23 -18.48 -5.72 12.21
N ARG A 24 -18.00 -6.66 13.03
CA ARG A 24 -16.81 -6.45 13.84
C ARG A 24 -15.60 -6.34 12.92
N ALA A 25 -14.77 -5.33 13.15
CA ALA A 25 -13.51 -5.12 12.45
C ALA A 25 -12.59 -4.26 13.33
N TRP A 26 -11.28 -4.41 13.11
CA TRP A 26 -10.25 -3.56 13.70
C TRP A 26 -9.99 -2.34 12.84
N TYR A 27 -9.84 -1.20 13.51
CA TYR A 27 -9.58 0.10 12.91
C TYR A 27 -8.34 0.74 13.53
N ILE A 28 -7.54 1.41 12.71
CA ILE A 28 -6.56 2.39 13.19
C ILE A 28 -7.28 3.74 13.21
N LYS A 29 -7.23 4.41 14.37
CA LYS A 29 -7.91 5.71 14.58
C LYS A 29 -7.16 6.86 13.91
N THR A 30 -7.06 6.85 12.59
CA THR A 30 -6.35 7.87 11.79
C THR A 30 -6.99 9.25 11.91
N THR A 31 -8.29 9.33 12.24
CA THR A 31 -8.98 10.61 12.47
C THR A 31 -8.40 11.38 13.66
N ALA A 32 -7.79 10.71 14.63
CA ALA A 32 -7.12 11.36 15.77
C ALA A 32 -5.89 12.19 15.37
N VAL A 33 -5.30 11.92 14.20
CA VAL A 33 -4.14 12.65 13.67
C VAL A 33 -4.45 13.37 12.35
N LYS A 34 -5.72 13.59 12.03
CA LYS A 34 -6.16 14.21 10.77
C LYS A 34 -5.44 15.52 10.47
N ASP A 35 -5.35 16.42 11.45
CA ASP A 35 -4.69 17.71 11.26
C ASP A 35 -3.20 17.55 10.99
N LYS A 36 -2.55 16.56 11.63
CA LYS A 36 -1.14 16.22 11.36
C LYS A 36 -0.94 15.60 9.98
N LEU A 37 -1.91 14.81 9.49
CA LEU A 37 -1.87 14.28 8.11
C LEU A 37 -1.92 15.43 7.10
N ILE A 38 -2.81 16.40 7.31
CA ILE A 38 -2.96 17.57 6.44
C ILE A 38 -1.69 18.43 6.52
N SER A 39 -1.25 18.80 7.72
CA SER A 39 -0.05 19.64 7.86
C SER A 39 1.21 18.94 7.34
N GLY A 40 1.37 17.65 7.58
CA GLY A 40 2.50 16.90 7.04
C GLY A 40 2.50 16.81 5.51
N ASN A 41 1.33 16.87 4.87
CA ASN A 41 1.25 16.91 3.40
C ASN A 41 1.79 18.24 2.82
N GLU A 42 1.78 19.32 3.61
CA GLU A 42 2.36 20.60 3.20
C GLU A 42 3.88 20.51 3.01
N ASP A 43 4.55 19.70 3.84
CA ASP A 43 6.01 19.49 3.80
C ASP A 43 6.46 18.65 2.59
N ILE A 44 5.53 17.97 1.90
CA ILE A 44 5.82 17.11 0.76
C ILE A 44 5.82 17.95 -0.52
N ASN A 45 6.86 17.82 -1.35
CA ASN A 45 6.90 18.40 -2.68
C ASN A 45 6.26 17.46 -3.71
N TRP A 46 5.05 17.79 -4.15
CA TRP A 46 4.30 17.00 -5.14
C TRP A 46 4.51 17.52 -6.55
N TYR A 47 4.84 16.63 -7.47
CA TYR A 47 4.72 16.87 -8.90
C TYR A 47 3.67 15.91 -9.50
N PRO A 48 2.61 16.43 -10.13
CA PRO A 48 2.28 17.84 -10.31
C PRO A 48 1.70 18.46 -9.02
N ASN A 49 1.89 19.78 -8.86
CA ASN A 49 1.52 20.51 -7.63
C ASN A 49 0.05 20.35 -7.22
N HIS A 50 -0.86 20.22 -8.19
CA HIS A 50 -2.30 20.16 -7.92
C HIS A 50 -2.72 18.88 -7.16
N ILE A 51 -1.87 17.84 -7.09
CA ILE A 51 -2.18 16.63 -6.30
C ILE A 51 -2.19 16.94 -4.80
N LYS A 52 -1.30 17.84 -4.34
CA LYS A 52 -1.16 18.20 -2.93
C LYS A 52 -2.49 18.65 -2.34
N TYR A 53 -3.14 19.63 -2.98
CA TYR A 53 -4.39 20.24 -2.50
C TYR A 53 -5.64 19.65 -3.16
N GLY A 54 -5.50 18.93 -4.27
CA GLY A 54 -6.60 18.25 -4.93
C GLY A 54 -6.68 16.80 -4.48
N ARG A 55 -6.46 15.86 -5.40
CA ARG A 55 -6.73 14.43 -5.20
C ARG A 55 -6.23 13.87 -3.86
N PHE A 56 -5.02 14.21 -3.41
CA PHE A 56 -4.52 13.73 -2.13
C PHE A 56 -5.01 14.59 -0.95
N GLY A 57 -4.94 15.92 -1.05
CA GLY A 57 -5.45 16.85 -0.02
C GLY A 57 -6.92 16.62 0.34
N ASP A 58 -7.81 16.60 -0.65
CA ASP A 58 -9.26 16.35 -0.48
C ASP A 58 -9.56 15.06 0.29
N TRP A 59 -8.70 14.05 0.13
CA TRP A 59 -8.82 12.77 0.83
C TRP A 59 -8.45 12.86 2.29
N LEU A 60 -7.39 13.60 2.61
CA LEU A 60 -6.99 13.85 3.99
C LEU A 60 -8.03 14.71 4.70
N GLU A 61 -8.63 15.69 4.02
CA GLU A 61 -9.74 16.49 4.53
C GLU A 61 -11.00 15.65 4.83
N SER A 62 -11.22 14.57 4.10
CA SER A 62 -12.33 13.64 4.32
C SER A 62 -11.90 12.34 5.00
N ASN A 63 -10.75 12.34 5.69
CA ASN A 63 -10.17 11.13 6.25
C ASN A 63 -11.12 10.44 7.24
N VAL A 64 -11.18 9.12 7.12
CA VAL A 64 -11.93 8.21 8.01
C VAL A 64 -10.99 7.21 8.65
N ASP A 65 -11.38 6.65 9.78
CA ASP A 65 -10.59 5.63 10.46
C ASP A 65 -10.32 4.43 9.54
N TRP A 66 -9.08 3.97 9.52
CA TRP A 66 -8.64 2.96 8.57
C TRP A 66 -9.04 1.58 9.05
N ALA A 67 -10.04 0.99 8.40
CA ALA A 67 -10.39 -0.42 8.54
C ALA A 67 -9.25 -1.29 7.99
N PHE A 68 -8.38 -1.81 8.85
CA PHE A 68 -7.16 -2.52 8.44
C PHE A 68 -7.22 -4.04 8.65
N SER A 69 -8.21 -4.56 9.39
CA SER A 69 -8.40 -6.03 9.48
C SER A 69 -9.04 -6.62 8.23
N ARG A 70 -8.67 -7.85 7.89
CA ARG A 70 -9.18 -8.61 6.75
C ARG A 70 -9.47 -10.05 7.16
N GLU A 71 -10.65 -10.56 6.79
CA GLU A 71 -11.01 -11.98 6.92
C GLU A 71 -10.45 -12.75 5.72
N ARG A 72 -9.14 -12.97 5.73
CA ARG A 72 -8.40 -13.67 4.67
C ARG A 72 -7.39 -14.64 5.28
N TYR A 73 -6.81 -15.48 4.43
CA TYR A 73 -5.86 -16.52 4.85
C TYR A 73 -4.40 -16.11 4.63
N TRP A 74 -4.11 -15.46 3.49
CA TRP A 74 -2.75 -15.04 3.13
C TRP A 74 -2.55 -13.54 3.39
N GLY A 75 -1.61 -13.22 4.29
CA GLY A 75 -1.25 -11.88 4.72
C GLY A 75 -0.63 -11.90 6.12
N THR A 76 -0.06 -10.78 6.55
CA THR A 76 0.52 -10.65 7.89
C THR A 76 -0.57 -10.84 8.95
N PRO A 77 -0.47 -11.85 9.84
CA PRO A 77 -1.50 -12.09 10.84
C PRO A 77 -1.59 -10.94 11.85
N LEU A 78 -2.80 -10.57 12.23
CA LEU A 78 -3.00 -9.57 13.28
C LEU A 78 -2.48 -10.12 14.61
N ASN A 79 -1.55 -9.41 15.23
CA ASN A 79 -0.78 -9.82 16.40
C ASN A 79 -1.53 -9.57 17.72
N ILE A 80 -2.83 -9.87 17.75
CA ILE A 80 -3.72 -9.67 18.90
C ILE A 80 -4.27 -11.02 19.36
N TRP A 81 -4.13 -11.30 20.65
CA TRP A 81 -4.73 -12.45 21.31
C TRP A 81 -5.89 -12.00 22.20
N HIS A 82 -6.96 -12.79 22.21
CA HIS A 82 -8.20 -12.53 22.95
C HIS A 82 -8.47 -13.67 23.95
N CYS A 83 -8.84 -13.30 25.18
CA CYS A 83 -9.22 -14.24 26.22
C CYS A 83 -10.73 -14.24 26.35
N SER A 84 -11.38 -15.34 25.95
CA SER A 84 -12.84 -15.47 26.02
C SER A 84 -13.41 -15.45 27.44
N SER A 85 -12.59 -15.75 28.46
CA SER A 85 -13.05 -15.85 29.86
C SER A 85 -13.23 -14.49 30.54
N CYS A 86 -12.43 -13.47 30.19
CA CYS A 86 -12.50 -12.15 30.83
C CYS A 86 -12.46 -10.98 29.83
N ASP A 87 -12.59 -11.26 28.54
CA ASP A 87 -12.61 -10.28 27.44
C ASP A 87 -11.34 -9.41 27.36
N ASN A 88 -10.20 -9.95 27.82
CA ASN A 88 -8.91 -9.27 27.72
C ASN A 88 -8.30 -9.46 26.33
N TYR A 89 -7.62 -8.41 25.84
CA TYR A 89 -6.83 -8.43 24.61
C TYR A 89 -5.36 -8.16 24.93
N GLU A 90 -4.46 -8.88 24.28
CA GLU A 90 -3.01 -8.71 24.35
C GLU A 90 -2.46 -8.48 22.94
N CYS A 91 -1.71 -7.39 22.74
CA CYS A 91 -0.99 -7.11 21.49
C CYS A 91 0.48 -7.48 21.67
N VAL A 92 0.99 -8.44 20.88
CA VAL A 92 2.36 -8.95 21.03
C VAL A 92 3.28 -8.26 20.01
N GLY A 93 4.26 -7.50 20.49
CA GLY A 93 5.10 -6.64 19.66
C GLY A 93 6.38 -7.28 19.10
N SER A 94 6.76 -8.47 19.57
CA SER A 94 7.97 -9.15 19.07
C SER A 94 7.95 -10.67 19.30
N ILE A 95 8.81 -11.39 18.58
CA ILE A 95 9.08 -12.81 18.84
C ILE A 95 9.62 -13.03 20.26
N GLY A 96 10.48 -12.14 20.75
CA GLY A 96 11.02 -12.22 22.10
C GLY A 96 9.94 -12.10 23.16
N GLU A 97 9.01 -11.15 22.98
CA GLU A 97 7.84 -11.00 23.84
C GLU A 97 6.95 -12.24 23.78
N LEU A 98 6.68 -12.79 22.59
CA LEU A 98 5.87 -13.99 22.41
C LEU A 98 6.48 -15.18 23.17
N LYS A 99 7.79 -15.41 23.02
CA LYS A 99 8.54 -16.48 23.70
C LYS A 99 8.54 -16.35 25.22
N ALA A 100 8.40 -15.13 25.74
CA ALA A 100 8.35 -14.85 27.16
C ALA A 100 6.95 -14.98 27.77
N LYS A 101 5.88 -15.22 26.96
CA LYS A 101 4.53 -15.35 27.49
C LYS A 101 4.38 -16.63 28.34
N PRO A 102 3.62 -16.58 29.45
CA PRO A 102 3.46 -17.70 30.37
C PRO A 102 2.68 -18.86 29.73
N ASN A 103 3.14 -20.09 29.94
CA ASN A 103 2.56 -21.31 29.37
C ASN A 103 2.36 -21.22 27.85
N LEU A 104 3.33 -20.63 27.14
CA LEU A 104 3.32 -20.58 25.68
C LEU A 104 3.26 -21.99 25.09
N SER A 105 2.35 -22.20 24.15
CA SER A 105 2.16 -23.45 23.42
C SER A 105 1.98 -23.19 21.92
N GLY A 106 2.21 -24.20 21.10
CA GLY A 106 1.90 -24.17 19.66
C GLY A 106 2.88 -23.39 18.77
N LEU A 107 3.95 -22.82 19.33
CA LEU A 107 4.99 -22.14 18.54
C LEU A 107 5.80 -23.16 17.73
N ASP A 108 5.85 -22.97 16.41
CA ASP A 108 6.60 -23.83 15.49
C ASP A 108 8.12 -23.66 15.66
N VAL A 109 8.87 -24.75 15.53
CA VAL A 109 10.33 -24.78 15.55
C VAL A 109 10.93 -23.96 14.40
N LEU A 110 10.28 -23.96 13.23
CA LEU A 110 10.70 -23.17 12.07
C LEU A 110 10.35 -21.69 12.20
N LEU A 111 9.55 -21.32 13.20
CA LEU A 111 9.10 -19.94 13.48
C LEU A 111 8.41 -19.25 12.30
N ASP A 112 7.66 -20.00 11.49
CA ASP A 112 6.74 -19.40 10.53
C ASP A 112 5.54 -18.81 11.27
N LEU A 113 5.45 -17.48 11.28
CA LEU A 113 4.37 -16.74 11.94
C LEU A 113 3.17 -16.50 11.02
N HIS A 114 3.10 -17.11 9.84
CA HIS A 114 1.92 -17.04 8.99
C HIS A 114 0.79 -17.96 9.49
N ARG A 115 -0.42 -17.71 8.99
CA ARG A 115 -1.50 -18.70 9.06
C ARG A 115 -1.13 -19.91 8.17
N PRO A 116 -1.41 -21.16 8.60
CA PRO A 116 -2.20 -21.54 9.76
C PRO A 116 -1.39 -21.75 11.06
N TYR A 117 -0.07 -21.59 11.03
CA TYR A 117 0.82 -21.97 12.13
C TYR A 117 0.60 -21.10 13.37
N VAL A 118 0.58 -19.78 13.19
CA VAL A 118 0.41 -18.83 14.30
C VAL A 118 -0.96 -18.93 14.99
N ASP A 119 -1.97 -19.46 14.31
CA ASP A 119 -3.32 -19.65 14.87
C ASP A 119 -3.34 -20.72 15.98
N LYS A 120 -2.32 -21.58 16.04
CA LYS A 120 -2.16 -22.60 17.09
C LYS A 120 -1.47 -22.06 18.35
N VAL A 121 -0.91 -20.85 18.28
CA VAL A 121 -0.12 -20.29 19.37
C VAL A 121 -1.03 -19.75 20.46
N THR A 122 -0.92 -20.30 21.66
CA THR A 122 -1.68 -19.88 22.84
C THR A 122 -0.77 -19.61 24.03
N PHE A 123 -1.24 -18.81 24.98
CA PHE A 123 -0.54 -18.53 26.24
C PHE A 123 -1.53 -18.10 27.33
N SER A 124 -1.09 -18.03 28.58
CA SER A 124 -1.97 -17.67 29.71
C SER A 124 -2.25 -16.18 29.78
N CYS A 125 -3.51 -15.86 30.05
CA CYS A 125 -4.02 -14.51 30.25
C CYS A 125 -3.44 -13.91 31.53
N PRO A 126 -2.78 -12.75 31.47
CA PRO A 126 -2.20 -12.12 32.66
C PRO A 126 -3.26 -11.64 33.66
N LYS A 127 -4.52 -11.44 33.23
CA LYS A 127 -5.60 -10.96 34.10
C LYS A 127 -6.33 -12.06 34.86
N CYS A 128 -6.58 -13.21 34.24
CA CYS A 128 -7.42 -14.26 34.83
C CYS A 128 -6.82 -15.67 34.81
N GLY A 129 -5.64 -15.85 34.20
CA GLY A 129 -5.00 -17.16 34.04
C GLY A 129 -5.62 -18.06 32.96
N GLY A 130 -6.75 -17.67 32.35
CA GLY A 130 -7.37 -18.38 31.23
C GLY A 130 -6.50 -18.40 29.96
N GLU A 131 -6.85 -19.19 28.96
CA GLU A 131 -6.11 -19.24 27.69
C GLU A 131 -6.44 -18.03 26.79
N LEU A 132 -5.40 -17.50 26.13
CA LEU A 132 -5.48 -16.48 25.08
C LEU A 132 -5.31 -17.14 23.72
N GLN A 133 -6.19 -16.82 22.77
CA GLN A 133 -6.12 -17.28 21.37
C GLN A 133 -6.04 -16.09 20.41
N ARG A 134 -5.27 -16.23 19.32
CA ARG A 134 -5.14 -15.15 18.33
C ARG A 134 -6.48 -14.88 17.66
N VAL A 135 -6.80 -13.61 17.41
CA VAL A 135 -7.94 -13.24 16.56
C VAL A 135 -7.70 -13.73 15.12
N PRO A 136 -8.72 -14.15 14.35
CA PRO A 136 -8.51 -14.83 13.08
C PRO A 136 -8.04 -13.91 11.93
N GLU A 137 -8.21 -12.60 12.05
CA GLU A 137 -7.96 -11.64 10.98
C GLU A 137 -6.47 -11.51 10.62
N VAL A 138 -6.22 -11.20 9.35
CA VAL A 138 -4.93 -10.72 8.85
C VAL A 138 -5.02 -9.22 8.58
N VAL A 139 -3.89 -8.55 8.39
CA VAL A 139 -3.87 -7.12 8.10
C VAL A 139 -4.11 -6.82 6.61
N ASP A 140 -4.53 -5.60 6.34
CA ASP A 140 -4.63 -5.01 5.01
C ASP A 140 -3.25 -4.91 4.38
N CYS A 141 -3.11 -5.33 3.11
CA CYS A 141 -1.80 -5.32 2.44
C CYS A 141 -1.21 -3.91 2.29
N TRP A 142 -2.05 -2.87 2.34
CA TRP A 142 -1.57 -1.49 2.37
C TRP A 142 -0.80 -1.16 3.65
N LEU A 143 -1.11 -1.81 4.78
CA LEU A 143 -0.32 -1.69 6.00
C LEU A 143 1.09 -2.26 5.80
N ASP A 144 1.21 -3.43 5.17
CA ASP A 144 2.52 -4.03 4.85
C ASP A 144 3.34 -3.10 3.93
N SER A 145 2.73 -2.63 2.83
CA SER A 145 3.42 -1.75 1.88
C SER A 145 3.77 -0.38 2.46
N GLY A 146 2.94 0.17 3.35
CA GLY A 146 3.20 1.44 4.01
C GLY A 146 4.20 1.34 5.15
N ALA A 147 4.35 0.16 5.76
CA ALA A 147 5.37 -0.11 6.77
C ALA A 147 6.77 -0.36 6.15
N MET A 148 6.87 -0.49 4.83
CA MET A 148 8.12 -0.76 4.10
C MET A 148 9.32 0.13 4.52
N PRO A 149 9.19 1.46 4.75
CA PRO A 149 10.31 2.30 5.21
C PRO A 149 10.92 1.85 6.53
N ILE A 150 10.16 1.16 7.37
CA ILE A 150 10.52 0.70 8.71
C ILE A 150 10.89 -0.78 8.67
N ALA A 151 9.98 -1.60 8.12
CA ALA A 151 10.07 -3.05 8.14
C ALA A 151 11.26 -3.60 7.35
N GLN A 152 11.69 -2.92 6.27
CA GLN A 152 12.84 -3.36 5.47
C GLN A 152 14.15 -3.42 6.28
N TRP A 153 14.24 -2.61 7.33
CA TRP A 153 15.42 -2.49 8.19
C TRP A 153 15.34 -3.40 9.42
N HIS A 154 14.24 -4.14 9.61
CA HIS A 154 13.95 -4.82 10.86
C HIS A 154 13.93 -3.86 12.07
N TYR A 155 13.62 -2.57 11.82
CA TYR A 155 13.46 -1.57 12.88
C TYR A 155 12.23 -1.92 13.75
N PRO A 156 12.30 -1.73 15.08
CA PRO A 156 13.38 -1.10 15.85
C PRO A 156 14.45 -2.08 16.39
N PHE A 157 14.41 -3.35 15.98
CA PHE A 157 15.29 -4.39 16.54
C PHE A 157 16.72 -4.29 16.00
N GLU A 158 16.86 -3.96 14.71
CA GLU A 158 18.14 -3.89 14.01
C GLU A 158 18.19 -2.67 13.09
N ASN A 159 19.38 -2.39 12.55
CA ASN A 159 19.67 -1.38 11.52
C ASN A 159 19.12 0.03 11.79
N LYS A 160 19.11 0.44 13.06
CA LYS A 160 18.60 1.75 13.49
C LYS A 160 19.33 2.90 12.79
N ASP A 161 20.66 2.82 12.69
CA ASP A 161 21.46 3.86 12.04
C ASP A 161 21.13 3.98 10.54
N GLN A 162 20.91 2.85 9.86
CA GLN A 162 20.51 2.82 8.45
C GLN A 162 19.12 3.43 8.27
N PHE A 163 18.16 3.09 9.14
CA PHE A 163 16.84 3.72 9.13
C PHE A 163 16.94 5.24 9.34
N GLU A 164 17.65 5.69 10.35
CA GLU A 164 17.77 7.12 10.69
C GLU A 164 18.48 7.93 9.60
N GLN A 165 19.45 7.35 8.90
CA GLN A 165 20.14 7.99 7.78
C GLN A 165 19.28 8.09 6.51
N ASN A 166 18.38 7.14 6.29
CA ASN A 166 17.59 7.04 5.05
C ASN A 166 16.13 7.49 5.21
N PHE A 167 15.72 7.95 6.40
CA PHE A 167 14.37 8.39 6.69
C PHE A 167 14.32 9.89 7.06
N PRO A 168 13.53 10.73 6.36
CA PRO A 168 12.63 10.39 5.25
C PRO A 168 13.35 10.21 3.91
N ALA A 169 12.75 9.44 3.00
CA ALA A 169 13.27 9.27 1.64
C ALA A 169 13.22 10.58 0.86
N ASP A 170 14.21 10.81 -0.01
CA ASP A 170 14.23 12.05 -0.80
C ASP A 170 13.19 12.04 -1.94
N PHE A 171 12.90 10.89 -2.52
CA PHE A 171 12.08 10.79 -3.73
C PHE A 171 11.35 9.46 -3.86
N ILE A 172 10.08 9.51 -4.31
CA ILE A 172 9.30 8.36 -4.78
C ILE A 172 8.58 8.70 -6.09
N CYS A 173 8.24 7.68 -6.89
CA CYS A 173 7.55 7.87 -8.17
C CYS A 173 6.59 6.71 -8.43
N GLU A 174 5.29 6.99 -8.46
CA GLU A 174 4.27 6.00 -8.80
C GLU A 174 3.08 6.67 -9.49
N ALA A 175 2.17 5.86 -10.03
CA ALA A 175 0.99 6.35 -10.74
C ALA A 175 -0.07 6.97 -9.82
N ILE A 176 -0.96 7.77 -10.42
CA ILE A 176 -1.97 8.60 -9.74
C ILE A 176 -2.96 7.82 -8.87
N ASP A 177 -3.16 6.54 -9.13
CA ASP A 177 -3.95 5.65 -8.29
C ASP A 177 -3.35 5.45 -6.89
N GLN A 178 -2.03 5.63 -6.72
CA GLN A 178 -1.37 5.50 -5.41
C GLN A 178 -1.75 6.61 -4.41
N THR A 179 -2.40 7.68 -4.85
CA THR A 179 -3.05 8.67 -3.96
C THR A 179 -4.15 8.07 -3.06
N ARG A 180 -4.60 6.85 -3.36
CA ARG A 180 -5.58 6.07 -2.57
C ARG A 180 -5.01 4.72 -2.08
N GLY A 181 -3.71 4.50 -2.27
CA GLY A 181 -3.00 3.28 -1.92
C GLY A 181 -1.71 3.62 -1.18
N TRP A 182 -0.58 3.33 -1.83
CA TRP A 182 0.72 3.35 -1.18
C TRP A 182 1.10 4.71 -0.59
N PHE A 183 0.87 5.82 -1.30
CA PHE A 183 1.18 7.17 -0.80
C PHE A 183 0.43 7.48 0.50
N TYR A 184 -0.85 7.11 0.57
CA TYR A 184 -1.65 7.30 1.78
C TYR A 184 -1.14 6.44 2.93
N SER A 185 -0.91 5.14 2.70
CA SER A 185 -0.44 4.24 3.77
C SER A 185 0.94 4.65 4.31
N LEU A 186 1.86 5.04 3.43
CA LEU A 186 3.18 5.57 3.77
C LEU A 186 3.04 6.80 4.69
N HIS A 187 2.28 7.81 4.24
CA HIS A 187 2.08 9.05 4.96
C HIS A 187 1.39 8.83 6.31
N ALA A 188 0.31 8.04 6.32
CA ALA A 188 -0.48 7.79 7.52
C ALA A 188 0.32 7.06 8.61
N ILE A 189 1.03 5.99 8.27
CA ILE A 189 1.86 5.24 9.22
C ILE A 189 3.00 6.12 9.74
N SER A 190 3.63 6.89 8.86
CA SER A 190 4.73 7.78 9.22
C SER A 190 4.30 8.87 10.20
N ILE A 191 3.15 9.51 9.96
CA ILE A 191 2.60 10.54 10.85
C ILE A 191 2.20 9.94 12.20
N LEU A 192 1.62 8.74 12.21
CA LEU A 192 1.23 8.05 13.45
C LEU A 192 2.43 7.66 14.32
N LEU A 193 3.55 7.24 13.72
CA LEU A 193 4.70 6.71 14.45
C LEU A 193 5.79 7.76 14.73
N PHE A 194 5.97 8.73 13.82
CA PHE A 194 7.11 9.65 13.84
C PHE A 194 6.72 11.13 13.71
N GLU A 195 5.43 11.43 13.57
CA GLU A 195 4.90 12.80 13.45
C GLU A 195 5.52 13.63 12.31
N ARG A 196 5.99 12.96 11.24
CA ARG A 196 6.53 13.58 10.03
C ARG A 196 6.25 12.72 8.78
N PRO A 197 6.31 13.28 7.56
CA PRO A 197 6.23 12.48 6.33
C PRO A 197 7.42 11.53 6.17
N CYS A 198 7.25 10.45 5.42
CA CYS A 198 8.33 9.50 5.12
C CYS A 198 8.98 9.71 3.74
N PHE A 199 8.54 10.69 2.96
CA PHE A 199 9.16 11.08 1.71
C PHE A 199 9.07 12.59 1.48
N ARG A 200 10.08 13.18 0.84
CA ARG A 200 10.18 14.63 0.60
C ARG A 200 9.61 15.04 -0.76
N ASN A 201 9.88 14.25 -1.80
CA ASN A 201 9.45 14.56 -3.17
C ASN A 201 8.69 13.38 -3.77
N VAL A 202 7.64 13.66 -4.53
CA VAL A 202 6.87 12.63 -5.25
C VAL A 202 6.56 13.07 -6.67
N ILE A 203 6.85 12.21 -7.65
CA ILE A 203 6.28 12.31 -8.99
C ILE A 203 5.09 11.36 -9.08
N CYS A 204 3.93 11.93 -9.36
CA CYS A 204 2.66 11.24 -9.49
C CYS A 204 2.31 11.12 -10.98
N LEU A 205 2.56 9.95 -11.54
CA LEU A 205 2.44 9.70 -12.98
C LEU A 205 0.98 9.50 -13.42
N GLY A 206 0.66 9.95 -14.63
CA GLY A 206 -0.54 9.49 -15.32
C GLY A 206 -0.43 8.03 -15.77
N HIS A 207 -1.54 7.43 -16.15
CA HIS A 207 -1.55 6.03 -16.57
C HIS A 207 -1.04 5.84 -18.00
N VAL A 208 -0.35 4.72 -18.23
CA VAL A 208 -0.11 4.20 -19.58
C VAL A 208 -1.38 3.53 -20.09
N VAL A 209 -1.79 3.89 -21.29
CA VAL A 209 -2.99 3.39 -21.97
C VAL A 209 -2.66 3.02 -23.41
N ASP A 210 -3.55 2.30 -24.07
CA ASP A 210 -3.37 1.96 -25.48
C ASP A 210 -3.45 3.19 -26.40
N ALA A 211 -3.26 2.96 -27.71
CA ALA A 211 -3.30 4.00 -28.74
C ALA A 211 -4.63 4.78 -28.76
N HIS A 212 -5.74 4.16 -28.33
CA HIS A 212 -7.08 4.75 -28.33
C HIS A 212 -7.41 5.44 -27.01
N GLY A 213 -6.53 5.35 -26.01
CA GLY A 213 -6.75 5.92 -24.69
C GLY A 213 -7.43 4.96 -23.71
N GLU A 214 -7.58 3.68 -24.06
CA GLU A 214 -8.20 2.71 -23.18
C GLU A 214 -7.18 2.09 -22.21
N LYS A 215 -7.62 1.83 -20.98
CA LYS A 215 -6.81 1.06 -20.02
C LYS A 215 -6.46 -0.30 -20.62
N MET A 216 -5.17 -0.61 -20.64
CA MET A 216 -4.68 -1.90 -21.10
C MET A 216 -5.13 -3.01 -20.14
N SER A 217 -5.69 -4.09 -20.67
CA SER A 217 -6.07 -5.26 -19.87
C SER A 217 -6.03 -6.55 -20.71
N LYS A 218 -5.68 -7.67 -20.07
CA LYS A 218 -5.62 -8.98 -20.73
C LYS A 218 -6.97 -9.35 -21.35
N THR A 219 -8.07 -9.04 -20.66
CA THR A 219 -9.43 -9.30 -21.12
C THR A 219 -9.77 -8.55 -22.40
N LYS A 220 -9.25 -7.32 -22.58
CA LYS A 220 -9.42 -6.53 -23.81
C LYS A 220 -8.47 -6.93 -24.93
N GLY A 221 -7.42 -7.70 -24.65
CA GLY A 221 -6.42 -8.09 -25.63
C GLY A 221 -5.55 -6.93 -26.15
N ASN A 222 -5.60 -5.77 -25.50
CA ASN A 222 -4.86 -4.55 -25.91
C ASN A 222 -3.56 -4.33 -25.12
N VAL A 223 -3.06 -5.36 -24.43
CA VAL A 223 -1.81 -5.30 -23.67
C VAL A 223 -0.64 -5.43 -24.62
N ILE A 224 0.32 -4.51 -24.50
CA ILE A 224 1.62 -4.64 -25.15
C ILE A 224 2.63 -5.10 -24.10
N ASP A 225 3.31 -6.21 -24.36
CA ASP A 225 4.34 -6.76 -23.49
C ASP A 225 5.62 -5.91 -23.58
N PRO A 226 6.08 -5.29 -22.46
CA PRO A 226 7.33 -4.54 -22.46
C PRO A 226 8.54 -5.41 -22.85
N GLY A 227 8.54 -6.70 -22.52
CA GLY A 227 9.64 -7.61 -22.86
C GLY A 227 9.82 -7.75 -24.37
N ALA A 228 8.72 -7.99 -25.10
CA ALA A 228 8.72 -8.01 -26.56
C ALA A 228 9.22 -6.68 -27.15
N VAL A 229 8.78 -5.54 -26.62
CA VAL A 229 9.22 -4.21 -27.09
C VAL A 229 10.72 -4.01 -26.90
N ILE A 230 11.25 -4.35 -25.72
CA ILE A 230 12.68 -4.20 -25.41
C ILE A 230 13.52 -5.08 -26.32
N ASN A 231 13.08 -6.32 -26.58
CA ASN A 231 13.82 -7.24 -27.44
C ASN A 231 13.90 -6.77 -28.90
N GLU A 232 12.84 -6.11 -29.40
CA GLU A 232 12.77 -5.67 -30.80
C GLU A 232 13.36 -4.26 -31.01
N TYR A 233 13.13 -3.33 -30.08
CA TYR A 233 13.45 -1.91 -30.25
C TYR A 233 14.52 -1.39 -29.27
N GLY A 234 14.91 -2.18 -28.27
CA GLY A 234 15.87 -1.80 -27.24
C GLY A 234 15.24 -1.05 -26.07
N ALA A 235 15.88 -1.14 -24.90
CA ALA A 235 15.41 -0.50 -23.67
C ALA A 235 15.43 1.04 -23.76
N ASP A 236 16.45 1.61 -24.41
CA ASP A 236 16.59 3.07 -24.53
C ASP A 236 15.47 3.68 -25.38
N ALA A 237 15.02 2.98 -26.43
CA ALA A 237 13.88 3.43 -27.21
C ALA A 237 12.61 3.54 -26.36
N LEU A 238 12.32 2.50 -25.57
CA LEU A 238 11.16 2.48 -24.68
C LEU A 238 11.26 3.56 -23.59
N ARG A 239 12.42 3.69 -22.94
CA ARG A 239 12.64 4.73 -21.91
C ARG A 239 12.51 6.12 -22.49
N TRP A 240 13.15 6.39 -23.62
CA TRP A 240 13.09 7.70 -24.28
C TRP A 240 11.67 8.05 -24.70
N TYR A 241 10.92 7.08 -25.23
CA TYR A 241 9.51 7.27 -25.54
C TYR A 241 8.70 7.67 -24.30
N LEU A 242 8.77 6.88 -23.22
CA LEU A 242 7.99 7.14 -22.00
C LEU A 242 8.35 8.47 -21.35
N LEU A 243 9.60 8.93 -21.47
CA LEU A 243 10.04 10.22 -20.93
C LEU A 243 9.61 11.42 -21.79
N THR A 244 9.35 11.23 -23.08
CA THR A 244 9.13 12.34 -24.04
C THR A 244 7.73 12.39 -24.64
N CYS A 245 6.94 11.32 -24.53
CA CYS A 245 5.64 11.23 -25.20
C CYS A 245 4.58 12.17 -24.60
N ALA A 246 4.68 12.46 -23.30
CA ALA A 246 3.83 13.42 -22.59
C ALA A 246 4.49 13.86 -21.27
N PRO A 247 4.10 15.01 -20.69
CA PRO A 247 4.39 15.35 -19.30
C PRO A 247 3.99 14.21 -18.34
N ALA A 248 4.69 14.11 -17.21
CA ALA A 248 4.63 12.94 -16.33
C ALA A 248 3.20 12.67 -15.81
N GLU A 249 2.45 13.73 -15.51
CA GLU A 249 1.08 13.72 -14.99
C GLU A 249 0.01 13.31 -16.00
N ASN A 250 0.32 13.39 -17.29
CA ASN A 250 -0.65 13.16 -18.36
C ASN A 250 -0.81 11.67 -18.65
N ILE A 251 -1.89 11.32 -19.34
CA ILE A 251 -2.10 9.97 -19.84
C ILE A 251 -1.07 9.68 -20.95
N HIS A 252 -0.33 8.60 -20.78
CA HIS A 252 0.70 8.15 -21.72
C HIS A 252 0.11 7.13 -22.68
N ARG A 253 -0.28 7.57 -23.88
CA ARG A 253 -0.71 6.63 -24.93
C ARG A 253 0.49 5.88 -25.45
N PHE A 254 0.38 4.56 -25.61
CA PHE A 254 1.47 3.73 -26.10
C PHE A 254 1.04 2.86 -27.28
N SER A 255 1.86 2.88 -28.34
CA SER A 255 1.79 1.93 -29.46
C SER A 255 3.16 1.75 -30.11
N ILE A 256 3.38 0.60 -30.75
CA ILE A 256 4.62 0.33 -31.49
C ILE A 256 4.87 1.39 -32.56
N ARG A 257 3.82 1.82 -33.27
CA ARG A 257 3.92 2.88 -34.27
C ARG A 257 4.48 4.17 -33.68
N MET A 258 3.95 4.63 -32.55
CA MET A 258 4.40 5.86 -31.89
C MET A 258 5.85 5.73 -31.40
N LEU A 259 6.21 4.56 -30.85
CA LEU A 259 7.59 4.25 -30.47
C LEU A 259 8.54 4.34 -31.68
N THR A 260 8.21 3.69 -32.80
CA THR A 260 9.03 3.71 -34.02
C THR A 260 9.17 5.13 -34.59
N GLU A 261 8.12 5.95 -34.52
CA GLU A 261 8.19 7.36 -34.93
C GLU A 261 9.16 8.16 -34.06
N THR A 262 9.16 7.95 -32.74
CA THR A 262 10.12 8.59 -31.82
C THR A 262 11.56 8.14 -32.08
N ILE A 263 11.78 6.83 -32.30
CA ILE A 263 13.10 6.29 -32.65
C ILE A 263 13.65 6.97 -33.90
N ARG A 264 12.85 7.04 -34.98
CA ARG A 264 13.30 7.62 -36.26
C ARG A 264 13.65 9.09 -36.16
N LYS A 265 12.90 9.87 -35.36
CA LYS A 265 13.08 11.32 -35.23
C LYS A 265 14.27 11.72 -34.37
N VAL A 266 14.65 10.88 -33.40
CA VAL A 266 15.66 11.25 -32.40
C VAL A 266 16.83 10.28 -32.42
N LEU A 267 16.59 9.01 -32.12
CA LEU A 267 17.67 8.03 -31.93
C LEU A 267 18.43 7.74 -33.23
N LEU A 268 17.72 7.63 -34.36
CA LEU A 268 18.38 7.48 -35.68
C LEU A 268 19.04 8.76 -36.19
N THR A 269 18.59 9.93 -35.73
CA THR A 269 19.22 11.20 -36.11
C THR A 269 20.49 11.46 -35.29
N LEU A 270 20.53 10.95 -34.05
CA LEU A 270 21.69 11.04 -33.17
C LEU A 270 22.84 10.09 -33.58
N TRP A 271 22.50 8.95 -34.18
CA TRP A 271 23.43 7.92 -34.65
C TRP A 271 24.10 8.30 -35.97
#